data_AF-A0AAJ2YM54-F1
#
_entry.id   AF-A0AAJ2YM54-F1
#
_cell.length_a   1.000
_cell.length_b   1.000
_cell.length_c   1.000
_cell.angle_alpha   90.00
_cell.angle_beta   90.00
_cell.angle_gamma   90.00
#
_symmetry.space_group_name_H-M   'P 1'
#
loop_
_entity.id
_entity.type
_entity.pdbx_description
1 polymer ?
#
loop_
_entity_poly.entity_id
_entity_poly.type
_entity_poly.pdbx_seq_one_letter_code
_entity_poly.pdbx_strand_id
1 'polypeptide(L)'
;MTEGRLVDVRPAGRHALLVELPDAERTGDLLAELLRRRAAGTLPPVEEIVPGARTVLLDGVKDPEEWARRLAGWDVPSRTEDDGQLVEIPVRYDGPDLADVAARWGIGPDEVAARHSSYTYRVAFCGFAPGFGYLTGLPAELHVPRRDTPRTRVPAGALALAGPYSAVYPRATPGGWQLIGTMPDPAPLWDLTREQPALLTPGTRVRFVPEGGTEGGAA
;
A
#
# COMPACT_ATOMS: atom_id res chain seq x y z
N MET A 1 -19.41 19.01 8.40
CA MET A 1 -18.14 19.03 9.15
C MET A 1 -18.20 17.94 10.21
N THR A 2 -17.89 16.71 9.82
CA THR A 2 -17.75 15.55 10.72
C THR A 2 -16.72 14.62 10.08
N GLU A 3 -15.56 15.17 9.75
CA GLU A 3 -14.42 14.42 9.20
C GLU A 3 -13.36 14.41 10.30
N GLY A 4 -13.14 13.25 10.93
CA GLY A 4 -12.16 13.15 12.01
C GLY A 4 -12.42 12.00 13.00
N ARG A 5 -13.68 11.60 13.22
CA ARG A 5 -14.01 10.61 14.25
C ARG A 5 -13.73 9.18 13.78
N LEU A 6 -13.02 8.41 14.61
CA LEU A 6 -12.81 6.97 14.39
C LEU A 6 -14.15 6.23 14.48
N VAL A 7 -14.40 5.34 13.52
CA VAL A 7 -15.73 4.77 13.27
C VAL A 7 -16.04 3.62 14.22
N ASP A 8 -15.03 2.85 14.64
CA ASP A 8 -15.14 1.91 15.76
C ASP A 8 -13.76 1.62 16.38
N VAL A 9 -13.69 1.51 17.70
CA VAL A 9 -12.47 1.15 18.44
C VAL A 9 -12.83 0.11 19.49
N ARG A 10 -12.30 -1.11 19.33
CA ARG A 10 -12.68 -2.26 20.15
C ARG A 10 -11.48 -3.06 20.64
N PRO A 11 -11.52 -3.63 21.86
CA PRO A 11 -10.53 -4.60 22.32
C PRO A 11 -10.41 -5.79 21.37
N ALA A 12 -9.17 -6.20 21.09
CA ALA A 12 -8.83 -7.38 20.32
C ALA A 12 -7.98 -8.32 21.19
N GLY A 13 -8.62 -8.97 22.16
CA GLY A 13 -7.92 -9.71 23.21
C GLY A 13 -7.53 -8.83 24.40
N ARG A 14 -6.57 -9.27 25.22
CA ARG A 14 -6.23 -8.63 26.51
C ARG A 14 -5.27 -7.45 26.39
N HIS A 15 -4.50 -7.38 25.32
CA HIS A 15 -3.41 -6.42 25.16
C HIS A 15 -3.43 -5.70 23.82
N ALA A 16 -4.52 -5.79 23.05
CA ALA A 16 -4.59 -5.13 21.76
C ALA A 16 -5.92 -4.44 21.52
N LEU A 17 -5.89 -3.49 20.58
CA LEU A 17 -7.04 -2.75 20.10
C LEU A 17 -7.12 -2.81 18.58
N LEU A 18 -8.31 -3.08 18.09
CA LEU A 18 -8.63 -3.00 16.67
C LEU A 18 -9.43 -1.72 16.43
N VAL A 19 -8.89 -0.86 15.58
CA VAL A 19 -9.56 0.34 15.08
C VAL A 19 -10.10 0.03 13.70
N GLU A 20 -11.39 0.24 13.47
CA GLU A 20 -12.00 0.13 12.14
C GLU A 20 -12.28 1.52 11.56
N LEU A 21 -11.96 1.66 10.28
CA LEU A 21 -11.98 2.92 9.54
C LEU A 21 -12.80 2.74 8.24
N PRO A 22 -13.40 3.82 7.70
CA PRO A 22 -14.29 3.70 6.55
C PRO A 22 -13.56 3.22 5.29
N ASP A 23 -12.28 3.59 5.15
CA ASP A 23 -11.47 3.35 3.96
C ASP A 23 -9.95 3.32 4.27
N ALA A 24 -9.17 3.07 3.22
CA ALA A 24 -7.71 3.00 3.30
C ALA A 24 -7.05 4.37 3.51
N GLU A 25 -7.71 5.45 3.09
CA GLU A 25 -7.19 6.82 3.25
C GLU A 25 -7.18 7.20 4.73
N ARG A 26 -8.31 7.04 5.41
CA ARG A 26 -8.44 7.25 6.86
C ARG A 26 -7.55 6.31 7.66
N THR A 27 -7.39 5.06 7.20
CA THR A 27 -6.45 4.11 7.82
C THR A 27 -5.03 4.66 7.81
N GLY A 28 -4.60 5.20 6.66
CA GLY A 28 -3.29 5.81 6.57
C GLY A 28 -3.16 7.13 7.35
N ASP A 29 -4.22 7.92 7.46
CA ASP A 29 -4.23 9.15 8.28
C ASP A 29 -4.00 8.83 9.75
N LEU A 30 -4.74 7.85 10.28
CA LEU A 30 -4.54 7.39 11.64
C LEU A 30 -3.12 6.84 11.84
N LEU A 31 -2.62 6.06 10.88
CA LEU A 31 -1.26 5.53 10.97
C LEU A 31 -0.22 6.64 11.05
N ALA A 32 -0.30 7.66 10.20
CA ALA A 32 0.64 8.77 10.25
C ALA A 32 0.54 9.55 11.57
N GLU A 33 -0.68 9.76 12.08
CA GLU A 33 -0.88 10.43 13.37
C GLU A 33 -0.28 9.62 14.54
N LEU A 34 -0.46 8.29 14.53
CA LEU A 34 0.15 7.41 15.53
C LEU A 34 1.69 7.46 15.46
N LEU A 35 2.26 7.39 14.25
CA LEU A 35 3.71 7.46 14.05
C LEU A 35 4.28 8.83 14.44
N ARG A 36 3.59 9.92 14.10
CA ARG A 36 3.96 11.29 14.49
C ARG A 36 3.97 11.43 16.01
N ARG A 37 2.94 10.94 16.70
CA ARG A 37 2.88 10.96 18.16
C ARG A 37 3.94 10.08 18.81
N ARG A 38 4.25 8.92 18.21
CA ARG A 38 5.34 8.03 18.67
C ARG A 38 6.68 8.75 18.58
N ALA A 39 6.98 9.38 17.44
CA ALA A 39 8.20 10.16 17.26
C ALA A 39 8.31 11.35 18.22
N ALA A 40 7.17 11.99 18.53
CA ALA A 40 7.11 13.08 19.50
C ALA A 40 7.08 12.62 20.98
N GLY A 41 7.08 11.31 21.25
CA GLY A 41 6.96 10.77 22.62
C GLY A 41 5.61 11.03 23.31
N THR A 42 4.57 11.36 22.54
CA THR A 42 3.23 11.69 23.04
C THR A 42 2.21 10.55 22.86
N LEU A 43 2.58 9.52 22.07
CA LEU A 43 1.82 8.28 21.97
C LEU A 43 2.02 7.48 23.26
N PRO A 44 0.94 7.04 23.94
CA PRO A 44 1.10 6.11 25.06
C PRO A 44 1.75 4.81 24.60
N PRO A 45 2.33 4.00 25.51
CA PRO A 45 3.01 2.77 25.13
C PRO A 45 2.13 1.84 24.29
N VAL A 46 2.62 1.54 23.09
CA VAL A 46 2.10 0.58 22.12
C VAL A 46 3.32 -0.12 21.57
N GLU A 47 3.38 -1.44 21.67
CA GLU A 47 4.50 -2.22 21.17
C GLU A 47 4.48 -2.20 19.64
N GLU A 48 3.37 -2.61 19.03
CA GLU A 48 3.24 -2.72 17.59
C GLU A 48 2.03 -1.98 17.03
N ILE A 49 2.22 -1.37 15.85
CA ILE A 49 1.17 -0.71 15.07
C ILE A 49 1.09 -1.43 13.74
N VAL A 50 -0.01 -2.13 13.48
CA VAL A 50 -0.18 -3.00 12.31
C VAL A 50 -1.36 -2.49 11.46
N PRO A 51 -1.10 -1.74 10.37
CA PRO A 51 -2.15 -1.30 9.47
C PRO A 51 -2.63 -2.43 8.55
N GLY A 52 -3.92 -2.46 8.28
CA GLY A 52 -4.58 -3.30 7.28
C GLY A 52 -5.28 -2.44 6.22
N ALA A 53 -6.24 -3.02 5.50
CA ALA A 53 -6.95 -2.30 4.43
C ALA A 53 -7.90 -1.21 4.95
N ARG A 54 -8.58 -1.48 6.06
CA ARG A 54 -9.56 -0.58 6.71
C ARG A 54 -9.44 -0.62 8.23
N THR A 55 -8.31 -1.09 8.72
CA THR A 55 -8.11 -1.36 10.15
C THR A 55 -6.71 -0.97 10.58
N VAL A 56 -6.55 -0.60 11.84
CA VAL A 56 -5.24 -0.54 12.50
C VAL A 56 -5.32 -1.37 13.78
N LEU A 57 -4.47 -2.37 13.90
CA LEU A 57 -4.27 -3.13 15.13
C LEU A 57 -3.15 -2.48 15.94
N LEU A 58 -3.40 -2.27 17.22
CA LEU A 58 -2.49 -1.64 18.16
C LEU A 58 -2.24 -2.68 19.25
N ASP A 59 -1.05 -3.28 19.28
CA ASP A 59 -0.71 -4.40 20.17
C ASP A 59 0.25 -3.96 21.29
N GLY A 60 0.27 -4.71 22.39
CA GLY A 60 1.01 -4.37 23.61
C GLY A 60 0.43 -3.18 24.37
N VAL A 61 -0.87 -2.92 24.23
CA VAL A 61 -1.61 -1.88 24.95
C VAL A 61 -1.95 -2.37 26.36
N LYS A 62 -1.50 -1.63 27.39
CA LYS A 62 -1.68 -2.01 28.80
C LYS A 62 -3.15 -2.00 29.27
N ASP A 63 -3.92 -1.01 28.87
CA ASP A 63 -5.36 -0.87 29.18
C ASP A 63 -6.13 -0.59 27.88
N PRO A 64 -6.57 -1.65 27.17
CA PRO A 64 -7.33 -1.49 25.93
C PRO A 64 -8.60 -0.65 26.10
N GLU A 65 -9.33 -0.77 27.21
CA GLU A 65 -10.63 -0.10 27.36
C GLU A 65 -10.48 1.41 27.59
N GLU A 66 -9.53 1.82 28.43
CA GLU A 66 -9.19 3.24 28.58
C GLU A 66 -8.67 3.82 27.27
N TRP A 67 -7.77 3.10 26.62
CA TRP A 67 -7.14 3.59 25.40
C TRP A 67 -8.11 3.65 24.23
N ALA A 68 -9.07 2.71 24.14
CA ALA A 68 -10.18 2.77 23.18
C ALA A 68 -11.00 4.05 23.34
N ARG A 69 -11.39 4.39 24.58
CA ARG A 69 -12.15 5.62 24.87
C ARG A 69 -11.36 6.87 24.52
N ARG A 70 -10.06 6.90 24.83
CA ARG A 70 -9.18 8.02 24.48
C ARG A 70 -9.05 8.17 22.97
N LEU A 71 -8.81 7.07 22.26
CA LEU A 71 -8.59 7.05 20.83
C LEU A 71 -9.86 7.46 20.07
N ALA A 72 -11.04 7.00 20.51
CA ALA A 72 -12.33 7.39 19.93
C ALA A 72 -12.59 8.91 19.96
N GLY A 73 -11.94 9.64 20.88
CA GLY A 73 -12.00 11.11 20.97
C GLY A 73 -10.91 11.86 20.21
N TRP A 74 -10.01 11.17 19.50
CA TRP A 74 -8.97 11.84 18.72
C TRP A 74 -9.57 12.51 17.48
N ASP A 75 -9.08 13.72 17.23
CA ASP A 75 -9.15 14.33 15.92
C ASP A 75 -7.91 13.90 15.12
N VAL A 76 -8.14 13.22 14.00
CA VAL A 76 -7.09 12.66 13.15
C VAL A 76 -7.02 13.51 11.87
N PRO A 77 -5.98 14.35 11.72
CA PRO A 77 -5.85 15.21 10.56
C PRO A 77 -5.62 14.37 9.30
N SER A 78 -6.18 14.82 8.18
CA SER A 78 -5.86 14.25 6.87
C SER A 78 -4.40 14.58 6.53
N ARG A 79 -3.69 13.61 5.97
CA ARG A 79 -2.32 13.81 5.48
C ARG A 79 -2.33 14.65 4.21
N THR A 80 -1.23 15.35 3.93
CA THR A 80 -1.09 16.01 2.63
C THR A 80 -0.69 14.98 1.56
N GLU A 81 -1.11 15.22 0.32
CA GLU A 81 -0.80 14.31 -0.80
C GLU A 81 0.70 14.19 -1.09
N ASP A 82 1.49 15.20 -0.69
CA ASP A 82 2.92 15.25 -0.94
C ASP A 82 3.81 14.73 0.18
N ASP A 83 3.25 14.42 1.35
CA ASP A 83 4.03 13.90 2.47
C ASP A 83 4.61 12.50 2.16
N GLY A 84 5.88 12.30 2.56
CA GLY A 84 6.58 11.03 2.54
C GLY A 84 7.63 10.89 1.43
N GLN A 85 8.51 9.91 1.59
CA GLN A 85 9.54 9.58 0.61
C GLN A 85 8.90 9.05 -0.68
N LEU A 86 9.32 9.58 -1.84
CA LEU A 86 9.02 9.04 -3.16
C LEU A 86 10.08 7.99 -3.54
N VAL A 87 9.62 6.79 -3.84
CA VAL A 87 10.42 5.66 -4.33
C VAL A 87 10.05 5.40 -5.77
N GLU A 88 11.05 5.40 -6.65
CA GLU A 88 10.88 5.02 -8.04
C GLU A 88 11.19 3.54 -8.22
N ILE A 89 10.29 2.80 -8.87
CA ILE A 89 10.42 1.36 -9.11
C ILE A 89 10.53 1.13 -10.62
N PRO A 90 11.70 0.69 -11.12
CA PRO A 90 11.85 0.34 -12.53
C PRO A 90 11.06 -0.91 -12.86
N VAL A 91 10.30 -0.88 -13.96
CA VAL A 91 9.43 -1.98 -14.40
C VAL A 91 9.44 -2.12 -15.91
N ARG A 92 9.29 -3.36 -16.38
CA ARG A 92 8.98 -3.71 -17.76
C ARG A 92 7.51 -4.07 -17.84
N TYR A 93 6.78 -3.54 -18.82
CA TYR A 93 5.38 -3.91 -19.05
C TYR A 93 5.31 -5.10 -20.02
N ASP A 94 5.72 -6.26 -19.51
CA ASP A 94 5.82 -7.53 -20.24
C ASP A 94 4.89 -8.62 -19.67
N GLY A 95 3.89 -8.21 -18.88
CA GLY A 95 3.05 -9.12 -18.13
C GLY A 95 2.06 -9.90 -19.00
N PRO A 96 1.74 -11.16 -18.64
CA PRO A 96 0.83 -12.01 -19.41
C PRO A 96 -0.63 -11.53 -19.43
N ASP A 97 -1.04 -10.71 -18.46
CA ASP A 97 -2.40 -10.14 -18.41
C ASP A 97 -2.46 -8.70 -18.94
N LEU A 98 -1.36 -8.18 -19.50
CA LEU A 98 -1.27 -6.79 -19.99
C LEU A 98 -2.35 -6.49 -21.03
N ALA A 99 -2.52 -7.37 -22.02
CA ALA A 99 -3.52 -7.20 -23.07
C ALA A 99 -4.97 -7.26 -22.53
N ASP A 100 -5.23 -8.12 -21.54
CA ASP A 100 -6.54 -8.23 -20.90
C ASP A 100 -6.86 -6.96 -20.09
N VAL A 101 -5.87 -6.41 -19.40
CA VAL A 101 -6.01 -5.12 -18.68
C VAL A 101 -6.22 -3.98 -19.67
N ALA A 102 -5.47 -3.94 -20.77
CA ALA A 102 -5.63 -2.94 -21.83
C ALA A 102 -7.07 -2.94 -22.40
N ALA A 103 -7.59 -4.13 -22.71
CA ALA A 103 -8.96 -4.29 -23.19
C ALA A 103 -10.01 -3.79 -22.18
N ARG A 104 -9.80 -4.03 -20.88
CA ARG A 104 -10.69 -3.52 -19.81
C ARG A 104 -10.63 -2.01 -19.67
N TRP A 105 -9.48 -1.41 -19.91
CA TRP A 105 -9.29 0.04 -19.90
C TRP A 105 -9.71 0.71 -21.22
N GLY A 106 -10.05 -0.08 -22.25
CA GLY A 106 -10.43 0.43 -23.57
C GLY A 106 -9.28 1.07 -24.34
N ILE A 107 -8.04 0.63 -24.09
CA ILE A 107 -6.81 1.16 -24.71
C ILE A 107 -5.97 0.05 -25.34
N GLY A 108 -4.96 0.41 -26.12
CA GLY A 108 -3.97 -0.53 -26.64
C GLY A 108 -3.00 -1.03 -25.56
N PRO A 109 -2.44 -2.25 -25.66
CA PRO A 109 -1.45 -2.76 -24.71
C PRO A 109 -0.24 -1.82 -24.53
N ASP A 110 0.19 -1.15 -25.59
CA ASP A 110 1.32 -0.21 -25.58
C ASP A 110 1.01 1.06 -24.74
N GLU A 111 -0.27 1.39 -24.54
CA GLU A 111 -0.70 2.55 -23.77
C GLU A 111 -0.82 2.25 -22.27
N VAL A 112 -0.88 0.98 -21.87
CA VAL A 112 -0.97 0.57 -20.46
C VAL A 112 0.23 1.04 -19.66
N ALA A 113 1.43 0.95 -20.25
CA ALA A 113 2.66 1.39 -19.61
C ALA A 113 2.57 2.87 -19.23
N ALA A 114 2.31 3.74 -20.22
CA ALA A 114 2.21 5.18 -20.04
C ALA A 114 1.09 5.55 -19.04
N ARG A 115 -0.07 4.89 -19.14
CA ARG A 115 -1.20 5.14 -18.25
C ARG A 115 -0.92 4.72 -16.81
N HIS A 116 -0.39 3.52 -16.59
CA HIS A 116 -0.14 3.02 -15.24
C HIS A 116 1.03 3.78 -14.58
N SER A 117 2.08 4.13 -15.32
CA SER A 117 3.22 4.89 -14.79
C SER A 117 2.94 6.38 -14.54
N SER A 118 1.89 6.97 -15.14
CA SER A 118 1.59 8.39 -14.93
C SER A 118 1.06 8.70 -13.52
N TYR A 119 0.56 7.70 -12.81
CA TYR A 119 0.03 7.86 -11.46
C TYR A 119 1.13 7.74 -10.40
N THR A 120 0.99 8.52 -9.33
CA THR A 120 1.76 8.33 -8.11
C THR A 120 0.94 7.48 -7.16
N TYR A 121 1.53 6.39 -6.69
CA TYR A 121 0.91 5.47 -5.77
C TYR A 121 1.37 5.74 -4.34
N ARG A 122 0.68 5.14 -3.38
CA ARG A 122 1.03 5.16 -1.97
C ARG A 122 0.84 3.79 -1.36
N VAL A 123 1.79 3.33 -0.56
CA VAL A 123 1.66 2.10 0.21
C VAL A 123 0.57 2.31 1.27
N ALA A 124 -0.59 1.66 1.10
CA ALA A 124 -1.68 1.72 2.06
C ALA A 124 -1.36 0.89 3.30
N PHE A 125 -0.87 -0.34 3.10
CA PHE A 125 -0.43 -1.24 4.15
C PHE A 125 0.52 -2.30 3.56
N CYS A 126 1.24 -2.99 4.44
CA CYS A 126 2.09 -4.12 4.08
C CYS A 126 1.53 -5.41 4.68
N GLY A 127 1.74 -6.54 4.02
CA GLY A 127 1.24 -7.84 4.47
C GLY A 127 1.47 -8.92 3.41
N PHE A 128 0.89 -10.11 3.58
CA PHE A 128 1.06 -11.28 2.69
C PHE A 128 2.48 -11.88 2.65
N ALA A 129 3.51 -11.09 2.39
CA ALA A 129 4.91 -11.52 2.43
C ALA A 129 5.83 -10.34 2.84
N PRO A 130 7.01 -10.61 3.43
CA PRO A 130 8.00 -9.56 3.70
C PRO A 130 8.34 -8.77 2.42
N GLY A 131 8.21 -7.44 2.48
CA GLY A 131 8.43 -6.53 1.35
C GLY A 131 7.23 -6.33 0.41
N PHE A 132 6.09 -6.98 0.64
CA PHE A 132 4.90 -6.80 -0.18
C PHE A 132 4.06 -5.62 0.35
N GLY A 133 4.01 -4.55 -0.44
CA GLY A 133 3.19 -3.36 -0.18
C GLY A 133 1.97 -3.29 -1.09
N TYR A 134 0.80 -3.04 -0.51
CA TYR A 134 -0.44 -2.78 -1.26
C TYR A 134 -0.49 -1.31 -1.64
N LEU A 135 -0.42 -1.00 -2.92
CA LEU A 135 -0.30 0.37 -3.42
C LEU A 135 -1.66 0.89 -3.91
N THR A 136 -2.14 1.99 -3.36
CA THR A 136 -3.33 2.72 -3.83
C THR A 136 -2.94 3.99 -4.58
N GLY A 137 -3.85 4.57 -5.37
CA GLY A 137 -3.61 5.79 -6.15
C GLY A 137 -4.14 5.70 -7.58
N LEU A 138 -4.58 4.52 -8.00
CA LEU A 138 -5.22 4.32 -9.28
C LEU A 138 -6.70 4.79 -9.23
N PRO A 139 -7.17 5.58 -10.22
CA PRO A 139 -8.58 5.99 -10.32
C PRO A 139 -9.54 4.79 -10.38
N ALA A 140 -10.75 4.97 -9.87
CA ALA A 140 -11.75 3.91 -9.72
C ALA A 140 -12.13 3.24 -11.05
N GLU A 141 -12.16 4.01 -12.13
CA GLU A 141 -12.42 3.56 -13.49
C GLU A 141 -11.35 2.62 -14.06
N LEU A 142 -10.14 2.60 -13.47
CA LEU A 142 -9.05 1.73 -13.88
C LEU A 142 -8.91 0.50 -12.97
N HIS A 143 -9.76 0.33 -11.96
CA HIS A 143 -9.72 -0.84 -11.08
C HIS A 143 -10.06 -2.11 -11.86
N VAL A 144 -9.25 -3.15 -11.72
CA VAL A 144 -9.45 -4.44 -12.43
C VAL A 144 -9.70 -5.57 -11.44
N PRO A 145 -10.63 -6.49 -11.70
CA PRO A 145 -10.89 -7.59 -10.77
C PRO A 145 -9.69 -8.55 -10.71
N ARG A 146 -9.62 -9.30 -9.60
CA ARG A 146 -8.75 -10.48 -9.52
C ARG A 146 -9.15 -11.48 -10.62
N ARG A 147 -8.21 -12.34 -10.98
CA ARG A 147 -8.49 -13.52 -11.80
C ARG A 147 -9.44 -14.46 -11.06
N ASP A 148 -10.36 -15.08 -11.80
CA ASP A 148 -11.29 -16.07 -11.26
C ASP A 148 -10.56 -17.28 -10.69
N THR A 149 -9.53 -17.74 -11.41
CA THR A 149 -8.64 -18.82 -10.96
C THR A 149 -7.25 -18.26 -10.67
N PRO A 150 -6.77 -18.32 -9.40
CA PRO A 150 -5.42 -17.91 -9.04
C PRO A 150 -4.35 -18.74 -9.75
N ARG A 151 -3.19 -18.12 -10.02
CA ARG A 151 -2.00 -18.84 -10.47
C ARG A 151 -1.42 -19.61 -9.30
N THR A 152 -0.98 -20.84 -9.57
CA THR A 152 -0.19 -21.65 -8.62
C THR A 152 1.16 -21.02 -8.32
N ARG A 153 1.69 -20.21 -9.25
CA ARG A 153 2.95 -19.49 -9.10
C ARG A 153 2.93 -18.17 -9.86
N VAL A 154 3.17 -17.09 -9.13
CA VAL A 154 3.52 -15.75 -9.62
C VAL A 154 5.02 -15.56 -9.39
N PRO A 155 5.80 -15.11 -10.37
CA PRO A 155 7.24 -14.86 -10.20
C PRO A 155 7.54 -13.73 -9.20
N ALA A 156 8.72 -13.76 -8.58
CA ALA A 156 9.26 -12.58 -7.91
C ALA A 156 9.47 -11.46 -8.93
N GLY A 157 9.27 -10.21 -8.52
CA GLY A 157 9.29 -9.03 -9.38
C GLY A 157 8.01 -8.81 -10.17
N ALA A 158 7.02 -9.70 -10.17
CA ALA A 158 5.81 -9.48 -10.95
C ALA A 158 5.09 -8.20 -10.51
N LEU A 159 4.84 -7.27 -11.44
CA LEU A 159 4.01 -6.09 -11.28
C LEU A 159 2.56 -6.48 -11.55
N ALA A 160 1.66 -6.15 -10.63
CA ALA A 160 0.30 -6.65 -10.69
C ALA A 160 -0.77 -5.67 -10.20
N LEU A 161 -2.01 -5.90 -10.65
CA LEU A 161 -3.20 -5.15 -10.28
C LEU A 161 -4.31 -6.06 -9.72
N ALA A 162 -5.02 -5.57 -8.69
CA ALA A 162 -6.27 -6.15 -8.21
C ALA A 162 -7.12 -5.13 -7.44
N GLY A 163 -8.33 -4.88 -7.92
CA GLY A 163 -9.23 -3.84 -7.41
C GLY A 163 -8.54 -2.48 -7.43
N PRO A 164 -8.49 -1.77 -6.29
CA PRO A 164 -7.82 -0.47 -6.18
C PRO A 164 -6.30 -0.57 -6.06
N TYR A 165 -5.74 -1.79 -6.03
CA TYR A 165 -4.36 -2.00 -5.65
C TYR A 165 -3.46 -2.31 -6.84
N SER A 166 -2.26 -1.74 -6.81
CA SER A 166 -1.07 -2.20 -7.53
C SER A 166 -0.06 -2.79 -6.54
N ALA A 167 0.83 -3.66 -6.99
CA ALA A 167 1.89 -4.22 -6.15
C ALA A 167 3.00 -4.85 -7.01
N VAL A 168 4.18 -4.98 -6.40
CA VAL A 168 5.26 -5.84 -6.93
C VAL A 168 5.46 -7.01 -5.97
N TYR A 169 5.45 -8.23 -6.49
CA TYR A 169 5.66 -9.43 -5.69
C TYR A 169 7.14 -9.55 -5.30
N PRO A 170 7.53 -9.51 -4.01
CA PRO A 170 8.94 -9.57 -3.60
C PRO A 170 9.52 -10.98 -3.73
N ARG A 171 8.66 -12.00 -3.77
CA ARG A 171 9.04 -13.42 -3.85
C ARG A 171 8.01 -14.20 -4.67
N ALA A 172 8.40 -15.36 -5.16
CA ALA A 172 7.50 -16.25 -5.88
C ALA A 172 6.45 -16.86 -4.93
N THR A 173 5.16 -16.64 -5.24
CA THR A 173 4.02 -17.07 -4.41
C THR A 173 2.80 -17.39 -5.29
N PRO A 174 1.82 -18.20 -4.84
CA PRO A 174 0.54 -18.29 -5.54
C PRO A 174 -0.20 -16.94 -5.46
N GLY A 175 -0.94 -16.57 -6.50
CA GLY A 175 -1.59 -15.26 -6.57
C GLY A 175 -2.62 -15.13 -7.68
N GLY A 176 -3.68 -14.36 -7.40
CA GLY A 176 -4.81 -14.13 -8.32
C GLY A 176 -4.86 -12.73 -8.91
N TRP A 177 -3.78 -11.96 -8.86
CA TRP A 177 -3.75 -10.60 -9.41
C TRP A 177 -3.46 -10.64 -10.92
N GLN A 178 -3.88 -9.60 -11.63
CA GLN A 178 -3.56 -9.42 -13.04
C GLN A 178 -2.10 -8.97 -13.15
N LEU A 179 -1.24 -9.74 -13.81
CA LEU A 179 0.18 -9.47 -13.97
C LEU A 179 0.38 -8.64 -15.25
N ILE A 180 0.77 -7.39 -15.08
CA ILE A 180 0.96 -6.42 -16.17
C ILE A 180 2.43 -6.15 -16.49
N GLY A 181 3.35 -6.62 -15.66
CA GLY A 181 4.78 -6.42 -15.91
C GLY A 181 5.68 -7.10 -14.91
N THR A 182 6.94 -6.68 -14.92
CA THR A 182 8.02 -7.24 -14.10
C THR A 182 8.99 -6.14 -13.66
N MET A 183 9.30 -6.06 -12.38
CA MET A 183 10.48 -5.40 -11.82
C MET A 183 11.67 -6.37 -11.93
N PRO A 184 12.69 -6.09 -12.77
CA PRO A 184 13.75 -7.07 -13.05
C PRO A 184 14.59 -7.46 -11.83
N ASP A 185 14.81 -6.52 -10.91
CA ASP A 185 15.49 -6.76 -9.64
C ASP A 185 14.55 -6.47 -8.46
N PRO A 186 13.87 -7.49 -7.90
CA PRO A 186 13.01 -7.32 -6.73
C PRO A 186 13.75 -7.37 -5.39
N ALA A 187 15.08 -7.58 -5.35
CA ALA A 187 15.83 -7.66 -4.10
C ALA A 187 15.69 -6.41 -3.21
N PRO A 188 15.66 -5.18 -3.78
CA PRO A 188 15.46 -3.97 -2.97
C PRO A 188 14.15 -3.92 -2.20
N LEU A 189 13.11 -4.67 -2.60
CA LEU A 189 11.81 -4.69 -1.89
C LEU A 189 11.94 -5.24 -0.46
N TRP A 190 12.90 -6.13 -0.23
CA TRP A 190 13.20 -6.69 1.07
C TRP A 190 14.68 -7.07 1.23
N ASP A 191 15.43 -6.26 1.96
CA ASP A 191 16.87 -6.42 2.16
C ASP A 191 17.24 -6.32 3.65
N LEU A 192 17.62 -7.45 4.24
CA LEU A 192 18.00 -7.56 5.66
C LEU A 192 19.29 -6.83 6.03
N THR A 193 20.07 -6.36 5.05
CA THR A 193 21.30 -5.59 5.29
C THR A 193 21.04 -4.09 5.52
N ARG A 194 19.82 -3.61 5.24
CA ARG A 194 19.41 -2.22 5.46
C ARG A 194 18.91 -2.00 6.89
N GLU A 195 19.07 -0.77 7.37
CA GLU A 195 18.48 -0.33 8.65
C GLU A 195 16.96 -0.53 8.68
N GLN A 196 16.29 -0.23 7.56
CA GLN A 196 14.90 -0.58 7.32
C GLN A 196 14.82 -1.64 6.22
N PRO A 197 14.55 -2.92 6.56
CA PRO A 197 14.59 -3.99 5.57
C PRO A 197 13.56 -3.87 4.46
N ALA A 198 12.37 -3.33 4.77
CA ALA A 198 11.36 -3.04 3.76
C ALA A 198 11.64 -1.70 3.08
N LEU A 199 11.78 -1.72 1.74
CA LEU A 199 11.78 -0.48 0.95
C LEU A 199 10.42 0.21 0.96
N LEU A 200 9.35 -0.59 0.97
CA LEU A 200 7.97 -0.12 0.94
C LEU A 200 7.36 -0.23 2.34
N THR A 201 7.24 0.89 3.02
CA THR A 201 6.54 1.01 4.30
C THR A 201 5.23 1.78 4.11
N PRO A 202 4.21 1.56 4.95
CA PRO A 202 2.95 2.29 4.83
C PRO A 202 3.17 3.81 4.82
N GLY A 203 2.55 4.49 3.85
CA GLY A 203 2.74 5.91 3.60
C GLY A 203 3.81 6.24 2.56
N THR A 204 4.75 5.34 2.23
CA THR A 204 5.73 5.54 1.14
C THR A 204 5.00 5.84 -0.17
N ARG A 205 5.44 6.88 -0.88
CA ARG A 205 4.97 7.20 -2.22
C ARG A 205 5.77 6.38 -3.23
N VAL A 206 5.11 5.88 -4.26
CA VAL A 206 5.72 5.02 -5.28
C VAL A 206 5.38 5.55 -6.66
N ARG A 207 6.38 5.62 -7.54
CA ARG A 207 6.16 5.84 -8.97
C ARG A 207 6.80 4.70 -9.75
N PHE A 208 6.05 4.10 -10.66
CA PHE A 208 6.59 3.09 -11.55
C PHE A 208 7.26 3.76 -12.75
N VAL A 209 8.49 3.36 -13.05
CA VAL A 209 9.27 3.91 -14.15
C VAL A 209 9.44 2.83 -15.22
N PRO A 210 8.80 2.97 -16.40
CA PRO A 210 8.99 2.02 -17.50
C PRO A 210 10.45 1.98 -17.94
N GLU A 211 11.07 0.80 -17.95
CA GLU A 211 12.41 0.62 -18.51
C GLU A 211 12.38 0.86 -20.03
N GLY A 212 13.24 1.75 -20.52
CA GLY A 212 13.32 2.12 -21.94
C GLY A 212 12.40 3.28 -22.37
N GLY A 213 11.70 3.92 -21.43
CA GLY A 213 11.00 5.19 -21.69
C GLY A 213 11.99 6.33 -21.89
N THR A 214 12.01 6.89 -23.08
CA THR A 214 12.89 7.98 -23.51
C THR A 214 12.77 9.19 -22.57
N GLU A 215 13.90 9.78 -22.20
CA GLU A 215 13.96 11.13 -21.63
C GLU A 215 13.23 12.10 -22.58
N GLY A 216 11.99 12.45 -22.24
CA GLY A 216 11.31 13.62 -22.78
C GLY A 216 11.84 14.87 -22.09
N GLY A 217 13.12 15.18 -22.31
CA GLY A 217 13.72 16.43 -21.90
C GLY A 217 12.95 17.59 -22.53
N ALA A 218 12.43 18.47 -21.67
CA ALA A 218 11.88 19.75 -22.08
C ALA A 218 12.96 20.53 -22.86
N ALA A 219 12.60 20.94 -24.07
CA ALA A 219 13.28 22.00 -24.81
C ALA A 219 12.82 23.37 -24.31
#